data_AF-A0A183DCH3-F1
#
_entry.id   AF-A0A183DCH3-F1
#
_cell.length_a   1.000
_cell.length_b   1.000
_cell.length_c   1.000
_cell.angle_alpha   90.00
_cell.angle_beta   90.00
_cell.angle_gamma   90.00
#
_symmetry.space_group_name_H-M   'P 1'
#
loop_
_entity.id
_entity.type
_entity.pdbx_description
1 polymer ?
#
loop_
_entity_poly.entity_id
_entity_poly.type
_entity_poly.pdbx_seq_one_letter_code
_entity_poly.pdbx_strand_id
1 'polypeptide(L)'
;MVMSVDDNNDGELNAPEFADFERIVRARAVDTSKKALKVVDRDGSGTITMDEAKRIAFDHYGFDEKILGPFFAQADENEDGQLDAVEFAGFRSVIRNKAVKNAIEVMQHRLFLTQSILLVALQQAVLSVTAVQKSERRVKALMETAYKRRGTLLMNGKG
;
A
#
# COMPACT_ATOMS: atom_id res chain seq x y z
N MET A 1 -14.01 21.52 11.00
CA MET A 1 -14.95 20.40 11.23
C MET A 1 -14.88 19.91 12.65
N VAL A 2 -13.69 19.71 13.23
CA VAL A 2 -13.56 19.38 14.67
C VAL A 2 -13.81 20.62 15.53
N MET A 3 -13.26 21.78 15.14
CA MET A 3 -13.47 23.08 15.83
C MET A 3 -14.92 23.57 15.94
N SER A 4 -15.88 22.96 15.24
CA SER A 4 -17.30 23.36 15.32
C SER A 4 -18.11 22.53 16.31
N VAL A 5 -17.46 21.55 16.95
CA VAL A 5 -18.06 20.61 17.91
C VAL A 5 -17.27 20.58 19.22
N ASP A 6 -16.14 21.28 19.28
CA ASP A 6 -15.33 21.52 20.47
C ASP A 6 -15.95 22.73 21.19
N ASP A 7 -17.03 22.49 21.94
CA ASP A 7 -17.86 23.53 22.55
C ASP A 7 -17.16 24.19 23.73
N ASN A 8 -16.31 23.44 24.45
CA ASN A 8 -15.51 23.96 25.55
C ASN A 8 -14.17 24.58 25.07
N ASN A 9 -13.83 24.40 23.78
CA ASN A 9 -12.67 24.96 23.09
C ASN A 9 -11.35 24.63 23.81
N ASP A 10 -11.29 23.41 24.37
CA ASP A 10 -10.11 22.90 25.07
C ASP A 10 -9.13 22.16 24.14
N GLY A 11 -9.52 21.98 22.87
CA GLY A 11 -8.73 21.33 21.84
C GLY A 11 -8.83 19.79 21.85
N GLU A 12 -9.60 19.22 22.77
CA GLU A 12 -9.96 17.81 22.83
C GLU A 12 -11.46 17.63 22.52
N LEU A 13 -11.94 16.38 22.47
CA LEU A 13 -13.38 16.10 22.34
C LEU A 13 -13.80 15.29 23.57
N ASN A 14 -14.65 15.88 24.39
CA ASN A 14 -15.31 15.14 25.47
C ASN A 14 -16.42 14.22 24.91
N ALA A 15 -16.96 13.32 25.74
CA ALA A 15 -17.90 12.30 25.27
C ALA A 15 -19.15 12.87 24.55
N PRO A 16 -19.83 13.91 25.06
CA PRO A 16 -20.89 14.61 24.33
C PRO A 16 -20.45 15.16 22.98
N GLU A 17 -19.33 15.88 22.92
CA GLU A 17 -18.80 16.49 21.69
C GLU A 17 -18.42 15.44 20.65
N PHE A 18 -17.83 14.32 21.10
CA PHE A 18 -17.52 13.19 20.25
C PHE A 18 -18.78 12.54 19.66
N ALA A 19 -19.84 12.36 20.45
CA ALA A 19 -21.10 11.82 19.96
C ALA A 19 -21.74 12.72 18.90
N ASP A 20 -21.64 14.05 19.08
CA ASP A 20 -22.15 15.00 18.10
C ASP A 20 -21.30 15.05 16.84
N PHE A 21 -19.97 14.91 16.97
CA PHE A 21 -19.07 14.73 15.84
C PHE A 21 -19.42 13.47 15.04
N GLU A 22 -19.61 12.32 15.71
CA GLU A 22 -20.03 11.07 15.05
C GLU A 22 -21.35 11.22 14.30
N ARG A 23 -22.33 11.90 14.89
CA ARG A 23 -23.62 12.19 14.27
C ARG A 23 -23.46 13.01 12.99
N ILE A 24 -22.64 14.07 13.03
CA ILE A 24 -22.34 14.91 11.87
C ILE A 24 -21.64 14.11 10.76
N VAL A 25 -20.65 13.29 11.13
CA VAL A 25 -19.93 12.42 10.19
C VAL A 25 -20.87 11.44 9.53
N ARG A 26 -21.74 10.78 10.30
CA ARG A 26 -22.75 9.84 9.80
C ARG A 26 -23.73 10.53 8.84
N ALA A 27 -24.26 11.68 9.21
CA ALA A 27 -25.17 12.45 8.36
C ALA A 27 -24.52 12.82 7.02
N ARG A 28 -23.26 13.28 7.03
CA ARG A 28 -22.52 13.58 5.80
C ARG A 28 -22.23 12.34 4.95
N ALA A 29 -21.93 11.21 5.59
CA ALA A 29 -21.74 9.94 4.88
C ALA A 29 -23.02 9.53 4.17
N VAL A 30 -24.19 9.69 4.81
CA VAL A 30 -25.50 9.45 4.20
C VAL A 30 -25.76 10.42 3.04
N ASP A 31 -25.52 11.72 3.20
CA ASP A 31 -25.73 12.70 2.13
C ASP A 31 -24.84 12.45 0.91
N THR A 32 -23.58 12.09 1.16
CA THR A 32 -22.63 11.72 0.10
C THR A 32 -23.09 10.44 -0.60
N SER A 33 -23.64 9.49 0.16
CA SER A 33 -24.15 8.23 -0.39
C SER A 33 -25.41 8.46 -1.21
N LYS A 34 -26.35 9.31 -0.78
CA LYS A 34 -27.52 9.72 -1.58
C LYS A 34 -27.13 10.36 -2.92
N LYS A 35 -26.10 11.23 -2.92
CA LYS A 35 -25.59 11.82 -4.17
C LYS A 35 -24.97 10.77 -5.08
N ALA A 36 -24.21 9.84 -4.50
CA ALA A 36 -23.64 8.75 -5.27
C ALA A 36 -24.72 7.78 -5.79
N LEU A 37 -25.75 7.52 -5.00
CA LEU A 37 -26.87 6.65 -5.36
C LEU A 37 -27.52 7.14 -6.66
N LYS A 38 -27.79 8.44 -6.79
CA LYS A 38 -28.30 9.05 -8.05
C LYS A 38 -27.44 8.84 -9.30
N VAL A 39 -26.15 8.56 -9.14
CA VAL A 39 -25.23 8.31 -10.28
C VAL A 39 -25.23 6.83 -10.66
N VAL A 40 -25.58 5.97 -9.72
CA VAL A 40 -25.39 4.52 -9.78
C VAL A 40 -26.70 3.83 -10.10
N ASP A 41 -27.73 4.19 -9.35
CA ASP A 41 -29.12 3.81 -9.53
C ASP A 41 -29.57 4.32 -10.90
N ARG A 42 -29.52 3.42 -11.89
CA ARG A 42 -29.77 3.78 -13.30
C ARG A 42 -31.24 3.71 -13.64
N ASP A 43 -31.96 2.82 -12.96
CA ASP A 43 -33.39 2.65 -13.16
C ASP A 43 -34.21 3.62 -12.30
N GLY A 44 -33.57 4.31 -11.35
CA GLY A 44 -34.20 5.29 -10.48
C GLY A 44 -35.07 4.66 -9.41
N SER A 45 -34.79 3.40 -9.05
CA SER A 45 -35.52 2.61 -8.05
C SER A 45 -35.38 3.17 -6.63
N GLY A 46 -34.32 3.94 -6.36
CA GLY A 46 -33.96 4.44 -5.04
C GLY A 46 -33.16 3.44 -4.21
N THR A 47 -32.87 2.28 -4.78
CA THR A 47 -32.08 1.18 -4.22
C THR A 47 -30.94 0.84 -5.17
N ILE A 48 -29.98 0.02 -4.72
CA ILE A 48 -28.85 -0.41 -5.54
C ILE A 48 -28.83 -1.93 -5.58
N THR A 49 -28.99 -2.47 -6.78
CA THR A 49 -28.85 -3.90 -7.03
C THR A 49 -27.38 -4.32 -7.02
N MET A 50 -27.13 -5.62 -6.85
CA MET A 50 -25.78 -6.18 -6.93
C MET A 50 -25.08 -5.82 -8.25
N ASP A 51 -25.79 -5.83 -9.39
CA ASP A 51 -25.19 -5.52 -10.69
C ASP A 51 -24.81 -4.04 -10.84
N GLU A 52 -25.58 -3.14 -10.23
CA GLU A 52 -25.24 -1.72 -10.14
C GLU A 52 -24.07 -1.47 -9.18
N ALA A 53 -24.03 -2.18 -8.05
CA ALA A 53 -22.91 -2.13 -7.11
C ALA A 53 -21.59 -2.62 -7.74
N LYS A 54 -21.65 -3.69 -8.56
CA LYS A 54 -20.49 -4.21 -9.31
C LYS A 54 -19.87 -3.15 -10.20
N ARG A 55 -20.69 -2.40 -10.95
CA ARG A 55 -20.20 -1.33 -11.82
C ARG A 55 -19.38 -0.31 -11.06
N ILE A 56 -19.87 0.19 -9.91
CA ILE A 56 -19.08 1.14 -9.10
C ILE A 56 -17.81 0.49 -8.59
N ALA A 57 -17.93 -0.69 -7.99
CA ALA A 57 -16.82 -1.31 -7.30
C ALA A 57 -15.66 -1.62 -8.25
N PHE A 58 -16.00 -1.99 -9.48
CA PHE A 58 -15.06 -2.15 -10.56
C PHE A 58 -14.52 -0.80 -11.04
N ASP A 59 -15.40 0.14 -11.41
CA ASP A 59 -15.01 1.42 -12.04
C ASP A 59 -14.21 2.34 -11.10
N HIS A 60 -14.50 2.32 -9.81
CA HIS A 60 -13.86 3.20 -8.82
C HIS A 60 -12.78 2.53 -7.98
N TYR A 61 -12.85 1.22 -7.76
CA TYR A 61 -11.97 0.53 -6.81
C TYR A 61 -11.30 -0.73 -7.39
N GLY A 62 -11.64 -1.14 -8.61
CA GLY A 62 -11.06 -2.31 -9.28
C GLY A 62 -11.34 -3.64 -8.57
N PHE A 63 -12.44 -3.74 -7.80
CA PHE A 63 -12.79 -4.97 -7.11
C PHE A 63 -13.55 -5.96 -8.00
N ASP A 64 -13.22 -7.24 -7.83
CA ASP A 64 -13.90 -8.35 -8.51
C ASP A 64 -15.14 -8.81 -7.71
N GLU A 65 -16.12 -9.41 -8.39
CA GLU A 65 -17.43 -9.79 -7.83
C GLU A 65 -17.32 -10.68 -6.59
N LYS A 66 -16.33 -11.58 -6.58
CA LYS A 66 -16.07 -12.50 -5.45
C LYS A 66 -15.70 -11.77 -4.17
N ILE A 67 -15.08 -10.60 -4.29
CA ILE A 67 -14.74 -9.77 -3.13
C ILE A 67 -15.99 -9.00 -2.68
N LEU A 68 -16.82 -8.58 -3.63
CA LEU A 68 -17.98 -7.73 -3.36
C LEU A 68 -19.14 -8.46 -2.70
N GLY A 69 -19.43 -9.68 -3.15
CA GLY A 69 -20.58 -10.47 -2.71
C GLY A 69 -20.77 -10.55 -1.19
N PRO A 70 -19.74 -10.95 -0.43
CA PRO A 70 -19.84 -11.03 1.03
C PRO A 70 -20.10 -9.69 1.72
N PHE A 71 -19.55 -8.58 1.19
CA PHE A 71 -19.77 -7.25 1.77
C PHE A 71 -21.13 -6.69 1.41
N PHE A 72 -21.64 -7.01 0.22
CA PHE A 72 -22.99 -6.65 -0.18
C PHE A 72 -24.00 -7.37 0.71
N ALA A 73 -23.89 -8.69 0.84
CA ALA A 73 -24.77 -9.48 1.70
C ALA A 73 -24.68 -9.10 3.18
N GLN A 74 -23.54 -8.59 3.63
CA GLN A 74 -23.40 -8.05 4.99
C GLN A 74 -24.10 -6.69 5.18
N ALA A 75 -24.17 -5.89 4.12
CA ALA A 75 -24.75 -4.54 4.17
C ALA A 75 -26.27 -4.55 3.91
N ASP A 76 -26.76 -5.55 3.18
CA ASP A 76 -28.18 -5.84 2.95
C ASP A 76 -28.79 -6.41 4.26
N GLU A 77 -29.16 -5.52 5.18
CA GLU A 77 -29.62 -5.90 6.53
C GLU A 77 -31.05 -6.46 6.50
N ASN A 78 -31.85 -6.01 5.53
CA ASN A 78 -33.23 -6.45 5.36
C ASN A 78 -33.38 -7.69 4.45
N GLU A 79 -32.27 -8.15 3.84
CA GLU A 79 -32.17 -9.30 2.94
C GLU A 79 -33.10 -9.21 1.71
N ASP A 80 -33.34 -7.99 1.20
CA ASP A 80 -34.21 -7.76 0.04
C ASP A 80 -33.47 -7.89 -1.32
N GLY A 81 -32.16 -8.13 -1.27
CA GLY A 81 -31.29 -8.29 -2.44
C GLY A 81 -30.86 -6.97 -3.07
N GLN A 82 -31.18 -5.85 -2.43
CA GLN A 82 -30.83 -4.50 -2.85
C GLN A 82 -30.28 -3.73 -1.64
N LEU A 83 -29.63 -2.60 -1.91
CA LEU A 83 -29.14 -1.72 -0.85
C LEU A 83 -29.89 -0.39 -0.92
N ASP A 84 -30.57 -0.05 0.17
CA ASP A 84 -31.12 1.29 0.32
C ASP A 84 -30.03 2.34 0.59
N ALA A 85 -30.42 3.62 0.74
CA ALA A 85 -29.46 4.70 0.94
C ALA A 85 -28.62 4.59 2.24
N VAL A 86 -29.18 3.96 3.28
CA VAL A 86 -28.51 3.75 4.58
C VAL A 86 -27.55 2.56 4.47
N GLU A 87 -28.02 1.43 3.94
CA GLU A 87 -27.24 0.22 3.71
C GLU A 87 -26.07 0.49 2.76
N PHE A 88 -26.34 1.23 1.67
CA PHE A 88 -25.31 1.64 0.72
C PHE A 88 -24.23 2.52 1.35
N ALA A 89 -24.57 3.37 2.33
CA ALA A 89 -23.58 4.17 3.05
C ALA A 89 -22.64 3.28 3.88
N GLY A 90 -23.19 2.26 4.53
CA GLY A 90 -22.43 1.22 5.25
C GLY A 90 -21.50 0.47 4.30
N PHE A 91 -22.06 -0.06 3.21
CA PHE A 91 -21.33 -0.77 2.16
C PHE A 91 -20.14 0.04 1.62
N ARG A 92 -20.35 1.32 1.25
CA ARG A 92 -19.28 2.21 0.77
C ARG A 92 -18.15 2.42 1.79
N SER A 93 -18.48 2.46 3.08
CA SER A 93 -17.49 2.61 4.15
C SER A 93 -16.59 1.37 4.23
N VAL A 94 -17.19 0.18 4.22
CA VAL A 94 -16.48 -1.10 4.30
C VAL A 94 -15.59 -1.33 3.08
N ILE A 95 -16.13 -1.15 1.88
CA ILE A 95 -15.38 -1.33 0.63
C ILE A 95 -14.19 -0.36 0.55
N ARG A 96 -14.39 0.91 0.95
CA ARG A 96 -13.29 1.89 1.01
C ARG A 96 -12.21 1.47 2.00
N ASN A 97 -12.57 1.03 3.20
CA ASN A 97 -11.61 0.57 4.20
C ASN A 97 -10.80 -0.62 3.68
N LYS A 98 -11.47 -1.57 3.01
CA LYS A 98 -10.83 -2.72 2.38
C LYS A 98 -9.87 -2.31 1.26
N ALA A 99 -10.26 -1.35 0.42
CA ALA A 99 -9.41 -0.82 -0.64
C ALA A 99 -8.12 -0.21 -0.09
N VAL A 100 -8.24 0.59 0.99
CA VAL A 100 -7.08 1.19 1.66
C VAL A 100 -6.17 0.12 2.26
N LYS A 101 -6.73 -0.87 2.96
CA LYS A 101 -5.94 -1.98 3.53
C LYS A 101 -5.21 -2.78 2.46
N ASN A 102 -5.91 -3.17 1.39
CA ASN A 102 -5.30 -3.91 0.28
C ASN A 102 -4.19 -3.07 -0.39
N ALA A 103 -4.39 -1.75 -0.57
CA ALA A 103 -3.36 -0.87 -1.10
C ALA A 103 -2.12 -0.81 -0.19
N ILE A 104 -2.31 -0.69 1.13
CA ILE A 104 -1.22 -0.72 2.11
C ILE A 104 -0.47 -2.05 2.04
N GLU A 105 -1.16 -3.18 2.00
CA GLU A 105 -0.53 -4.51 1.89
C GLU A 105 0.31 -4.64 0.60
N VAL A 106 -0.24 -4.21 -0.54
CA VAL A 106 0.49 -4.21 -1.82
C VAL A 106 1.70 -3.28 -1.76
N MET A 107 1.56 -2.10 -1.17
CA MET A 107 2.65 -1.14 -1.02
C MET A 107 3.75 -1.70 -0.10
N GLN A 108 3.40 -2.30 1.03
CA GLN A 108 4.34 -2.93 1.94
C GLN A 108 5.07 -4.09 1.27
N HIS A 109 4.34 -4.94 0.54
CA HIS A 109 4.93 -6.04 -0.20
C HIS A 109 5.90 -5.55 -1.29
N ARG A 110 5.55 -4.49 -2.03
CA ARG A 110 6.46 -3.85 -3.00
C ARG A 110 7.69 -3.24 -2.32
N LEU A 111 7.52 -2.60 -1.17
CA LEU A 111 8.64 -2.03 -0.41
C LEU A 111 9.61 -3.13 0.04
N PHE A 112 9.07 -4.26 0.53
CA PHE A 112 9.87 -5.41 0.95
C PHE A 112 10.62 -6.06 -0.22
N LEU A 113 9.95 -6.28 -1.35
CA LEU A 113 10.56 -6.85 -2.56
C LEU A 113 11.69 -5.95 -3.10
N THR A 114 11.45 -4.64 -3.17
CA THR A 114 12.44 -3.68 -3.68
C THR A 114 13.67 -3.59 -2.77
N GLN A 115 13.49 -3.57 -1.45
CA GLN A 115 14.60 -3.65 -0.49
C GLN A 115 15.39 -4.95 -0.64
N SER A 116 14.70 -6.08 -0.80
CA SER A 116 15.34 -7.39 -0.97
C SER A 116 16.19 -7.46 -2.23
N ILE A 117 15.68 -6.96 -3.37
CA ILE A 117 16.42 -6.90 -4.64
C ILE A 117 17.65 -5.98 -4.51
N LEU A 118 17.48 -4.80 -3.90
CA LEU A 118 18.57 -3.84 -3.72
C LEU A 118 19.69 -4.42 -2.85
N LEU A 119 19.33 -5.13 -1.77
CA LEU A 119 20.28 -5.79 -0.88
C LEU A 119 21.08 -6.87 -1.62
N VAL A 120 20.42 -7.71 -2.43
CA VAL A 120 21.10 -8.74 -3.24
C VAL A 120 22.05 -8.09 -4.25
N ALA A 121 21.60 -7.04 -4.95
CA ALA A 121 22.44 -6.31 -5.90
C ALA A 121 23.68 -5.70 -5.21
N LEU A 122 23.52 -5.12 -4.02
CA LEU A 122 24.61 -4.57 -3.22
C LEU A 122 25.60 -5.67 -2.81
N GLN A 123 25.11 -6.84 -2.37
CA GLN A 123 25.95 -7.95 -1.96
C GLN A 123 26.77 -8.51 -3.14
N GLN A 124 26.17 -8.61 -4.33
CA GLN A 124 26.88 -9.00 -5.55
C GLN A 124 27.96 -7.97 -5.94
N ALA A 125 27.67 -6.68 -5.83
CA ALA A 125 28.63 -5.62 -6.10
C ALA A 125 29.83 -5.71 -5.14
N VAL A 126 29.61 -5.86 -3.83
CA VAL A 126 30.67 -6.02 -2.82
C VAL A 126 31.54 -7.26 -3.10
N LEU A 127 30.92 -8.39 -3.46
CA LEU A 127 31.65 -9.60 -3.83
C LEU A 127 32.55 -9.38 -5.06
N SER A 128 32.05 -8.68 -6.09
CA SER A 128 32.85 -8.37 -7.27
C SER A 128 34.04 -7.46 -6.93
N VAL A 129 33.85 -6.43 -6.11
CA VAL A 129 34.92 -5.51 -5.69
C VAL A 129 35.98 -6.23 -4.87
N THR A 130 35.58 -7.08 -3.92
CA THR A 130 36.53 -7.85 -3.11
C THR A 130 37.30 -8.88 -3.93
N ALA A 131 36.66 -9.50 -4.93
CA ALA A 131 37.33 -10.38 -5.88
C ALA A 131 38.39 -9.63 -6.71
N VAL A 132 38.07 -8.43 -7.21
CA VAL A 132 39.01 -7.56 -7.94
C VAL A 132 40.18 -7.16 -7.03
N GLN A 133 39.93 -6.67 -5.82
CA GLN A 133 40.99 -6.29 -4.87
C GLN A 133 41.92 -7.47 -4.55
N LYS A 134 41.36 -8.68 -4.40
CA LYS A 134 42.16 -9.90 -4.19
C LYS A 134 43.05 -10.19 -5.41
N SER A 135 42.54 -10.03 -6.62
CA SER A 135 43.33 -10.20 -7.85
C SER A 135 44.47 -9.19 -7.95
N GLU A 136 44.23 -7.92 -7.65
CA GLU A 136 45.25 -6.86 -7.65
C GLU A 136 46.37 -7.14 -6.65
N ARG A 137 46.02 -7.59 -5.43
CA ARG A 137 47.01 -7.98 -4.41
C ARG A 137 47.88 -9.13 -4.89
N ARG A 138 47.30 -10.13 -5.59
CA ARG A 138 48.05 -11.24 -6.17
C ARG A 138 49.01 -10.76 -7.26
N VAL A 139 48.57 -9.88 -8.15
CA VAL A 139 49.43 -9.30 -9.21
C VAL A 139 50.59 -8.50 -8.61
N LYS A 140 50.33 -7.66 -7.61
CA LYS A 140 51.38 -6.91 -6.88
C LYS A 140 52.40 -7.85 -6.23
N ALA A 141 51.94 -8.90 -5.55
CA ALA A 141 52.83 -9.89 -4.92
C ALA A 141 53.70 -10.65 -5.94
N LEU A 142 53.13 -11.01 -7.10
CA LEU A 142 53.86 -11.65 -8.19
C LEU A 142 54.91 -10.70 -8.81
N MET A 143 54.55 -9.44 -9.05
CA MET A 143 55.49 -8.42 -9.55
C MET A 143 56.66 -8.20 -8.58
N GLU A 144 56.39 -8.10 -7.28
CA GLU A 144 57.43 -7.94 -6.27
C GLU A 144 58.37 -9.15 -6.22
N THR A 145 57.80 -10.36 -6.34
CA THR A 145 58.58 -11.61 -6.41
C THR A 145 59.45 -11.66 -7.66
N ALA A 146 58.91 -11.27 -8.82
CA ALA A 146 59.65 -11.22 -10.09
C ALA A 146 60.80 -10.20 -10.05
N TYR A 147 60.55 -9.01 -9.47
CA TYR A 147 61.57 -7.98 -9.28
C TYR A 147 62.71 -8.46 -8.37
N LYS A 148 62.38 -9.08 -7.22
CA LYS A 148 63.37 -9.64 -6.29
C LYS A 148 64.24 -10.72 -6.95
N ARG A 149 63.65 -11.65 -7.72
CA ARG A 149 64.39 -12.71 -8.46
C ARG A 149 65.32 -12.14 -9.52
N ARG A 150 64.90 -11.11 -10.26
CA ARG A 150 65.73 -10.46 -11.28
C ARG A 150 66.93 -9.73 -10.64
N GLY A 151 66.73 -9.08 -9.50
CA GLY A 151 67.82 -8.43 -8.74
C GLY A 151 68.87 -9.43 -8.24
N THR A 152 68.47 -10.63 -7.81
CA THR A 152 69.40 -11.68 -7.36
C THR A 152 70.19 -12.29 -8.51
N LEU A 153 69.56 -12.50 -9.67
CA LEU A 153 70.25 -13.01 -10.87
C LEU A 153 71.31 -12.03 -11.41
N LEU A 154 71.08 -10.72 -11.33
CA LEU A 154 72.04 -9.70 -11.76
C LEU A 154 73.25 -9.57 -10.81
N MET A 155 73.09 -9.88 -9.53
CA MET A 155 74.19 -9.87 -8.55
C MET A 155 75.07 -11.13 -8.64
N ASN A 156 74.49 -12.28 -9.02
CA ASN A 156 75.22 -13.55 -9.15
C ASN A 156 75.83 -13.77 -10.55
N GLY A 157 75.55 -12.90 -11.53
CA GLY A 157 76.08 -12.97 -12.91
C GLY A 157 77.30 -12.08 -13.17
N LYS A 158 77.86 -11.43 -12.15
CA LYS A 158 79.15 -10.72 -12.20
C LYS A 158 80.19 -11.53 -11.42
N GLY A 159 80.67 -12.60 -12.02
CA GLY A 159 81.74 -13.46 -11.52
C GLY A 159 82.40 -14.16 -12.69
#